data_AF-A0A7C5WVU6-F1
#
_entry.id   AF-A0A7C5WVU6-F1
#
_cell.length_a   1.000
_cell.length_b   1.000
_cell.length_c   1.000
_cell.angle_alpha   90.00
_cell.angle_beta   90.00
_cell.angle_gamma   90.00
#
_symmetry.space_group_name_H-M   'P 1'
#
loop_
_entity.id
_entity.type
_entity.pdbx_description
1 polymer ?
#
loop_
_entity_poly.entity_id
_entity_poly.type
_entity_poly.pdbx_seq_one_letter_code
_entity_poly.pdbx_strand_id
1 'polypeptide(L)'
;MACTCRRQGGIALLIVVITLALIASAYYFSTISLVEVKTANLETTQQALKQAKAALLRFAAIHPAAGGNTAKGKVGYLPCPHISNATEGGQDGNCNNRNKNTIGYLPWNTLDTGILRDGSGSCLWYAVSGSYKNSPDSQLINEDTNGMFEIVDANGDVVVGSQPQDRVVAVVFAPGAALGNQARNIDTDSACGKDVGNISAYLEGNGVTDNAEVLDAVDNVDRFVHATLTSADAATPYNDYFVTITRRELWQPIMANSDINTRLRETTEALAMCLAEYANTAMNVQRRLPWPASLEVTDASGNVDYRDMADYSDVADAVEGYAGRFPFDSDDSNAKIGLLLDEMISNGFCQNLAVTGGVNVDLVTPTSEHRILLNNWKDHFFYAVSKSYSLTKNTWAACSGDCLSVINASGVGTQYAAIVFFGGSPLNAQLRDTGDRKQVGYYLENGNDTVFPDAGGNGVYNTAGAGSNDLMYCLTTIPGTGNPITVVQC
;
A
#
# COMPACT_ATOMS: atom_id res chain seq x y z
N MET A 1 4.63 -14.47 98.06
CA MET A 1 5.19 -14.23 96.71
C MET A 1 5.11 -15.53 95.93
N ALA A 2 4.20 -15.62 94.98
CA ALA A 2 4.16 -16.71 94.00
C ALA A 2 4.20 -16.04 92.61
N CYS A 3 5.30 -16.22 91.90
CA CYS A 3 5.47 -15.77 90.52
C CYS A 3 5.36 -17.00 89.62
N THR A 4 4.31 -17.06 88.82
CA THR A 4 4.10 -18.08 87.79
C THR A 4 4.65 -17.57 86.46
N CYS A 5 5.73 -18.17 85.97
CA CYS A 5 6.23 -17.97 84.61
C CYS A 5 5.46 -18.88 83.64
N ARG A 6 4.66 -18.30 82.74
CA ARG A 6 4.10 -18.99 81.56
C ARG A 6 5.19 -19.12 80.49
N ARG A 7 5.48 -20.35 80.06
CA ARG A 7 6.46 -20.69 79.02
C ARG A 7 5.84 -20.46 77.63
N GLN A 8 6.33 -19.46 76.88
CA GLN A 8 5.97 -19.22 75.47
C GLN A 8 6.78 -20.15 74.55
N GLY A 9 6.19 -21.27 74.13
CA GLY A 9 6.81 -22.21 73.17
C GLY A 9 6.50 -21.95 71.69
N GLY A 10 5.55 -21.05 71.39
CA GLY A 10 5.07 -20.84 70.01
C GLY A 10 5.91 -19.86 69.16
N ILE A 11 6.60 -18.91 69.80
CA ILE A 11 7.32 -17.84 69.08
C ILE A 11 8.64 -18.35 68.48
N ALA A 12 9.34 -19.26 69.17
CA ALA A 12 10.61 -19.79 68.70
C ALA A 12 10.48 -20.58 67.38
N LEU A 13 9.44 -21.40 67.23
CA LEU A 13 9.18 -22.16 66.00
C LEU A 13 8.86 -21.21 64.84
N LEU A 14 8.08 -20.17 65.11
CA LEU A 14 7.64 -19.21 64.10
C LEU A 14 8.82 -18.36 63.60
N ILE A 15 9.72 -17.95 64.49
CA ILE A 15 10.98 -17.29 64.12
C ILE A 15 11.83 -18.21 63.25
N VAL A 16 12.02 -19.48 63.63
CA VAL A 16 12.83 -20.44 62.87
C VAL A 16 12.27 -20.65 61.46
N VAL A 17 10.95 -20.84 61.32
CA VAL A 17 10.29 -21.00 60.02
C VAL A 17 10.43 -19.75 59.16
N ILE A 18 10.27 -18.55 59.72
CA ILE A 18 10.48 -17.29 58.99
C ILE A 18 11.94 -17.16 58.55
N THR A 19 12.92 -17.44 59.42
CA THR A 19 14.34 -17.40 59.02
C THR A 19 14.66 -18.42 57.93
N LEU A 20 14.11 -19.64 58.00
CA LEU A 20 14.31 -20.65 56.96
C LEU A 20 13.66 -20.24 55.64
N ALA A 21 12.46 -19.64 55.67
CA ALA A 21 11.80 -19.11 54.49
C ALA A 21 12.59 -17.95 53.86
N LEU A 22 13.15 -17.04 54.68
CA LEU A 22 13.99 -15.94 54.20
C LEU A 22 15.32 -16.41 53.63
N ILE A 23 15.97 -17.40 54.26
CA ILE A 23 17.22 -18.01 53.76
C ILE A 23 16.96 -18.76 52.45
N ALA A 24 15.89 -19.55 52.38
CA ALA A 24 15.50 -20.25 51.16
C ALA A 24 15.19 -19.28 50.02
N SER A 25 14.46 -18.19 50.31
CA SER A 25 14.17 -17.13 49.35
C SER A 25 15.46 -16.42 48.89
N ALA A 26 16.35 -16.04 49.81
CA ALA A 26 17.61 -15.38 49.50
C ALA A 26 18.54 -16.28 48.66
N TYR A 27 18.60 -17.58 48.97
CA TYR A 27 19.34 -18.56 48.17
C TYR A 27 18.76 -18.67 46.75
N TYR A 28 17.44 -18.74 46.63
CA TYR A 28 16.76 -18.79 45.33
C TYR A 28 17.05 -17.53 44.49
N PHE A 29 16.94 -16.34 45.09
CA PHE A 29 17.27 -15.08 44.42
C PHE A 29 18.76 -14.95 44.05
N SER A 30 19.67 -15.57 44.80
CA SER A 30 21.11 -15.58 44.48
C SER A 30 21.47 -16.47 43.27
N THR A 31 20.57 -17.36 42.86
CA THR A 31 20.76 -18.25 41.70
C THR A 31 20.15 -17.73 40.39
N ILE A 32 19.39 -16.63 40.43
CA ILE A 32 18.76 -16.06 39.24
C ILE A 32 19.78 -15.19 38.50
N SER A 33 20.15 -15.61 37.29
CA SER A 33 20.99 -14.79 36.40
C SER A 33 20.15 -13.67 35.78
N LEU A 34 20.58 -12.42 35.96
CA LEU A 34 19.97 -11.26 35.29
C LEU A 34 19.96 -11.43 33.76
N VAL A 35 20.98 -12.11 33.22
CA VAL A 35 21.09 -12.39 31.78
C VAL A 35 20.02 -13.37 31.32
N GLU A 36 19.70 -14.39 32.11
CA GLU A 36 18.64 -15.35 31.80
C GLU A 36 17.26 -14.68 31.79
N VAL A 37 16.98 -13.80 32.75
CA VAL A 37 15.72 -13.02 32.78
C VAL A 37 15.64 -12.08 31.58
N LYS A 38 16.72 -11.33 31.27
CA LYS A 38 16.76 -10.46 30.08
C LYS A 38 16.53 -11.26 28.79
N THR A 39 17.12 -12.45 28.70
CA THR A 39 16.97 -13.33 27.53
C THR A 39 15.54 -13.86 27.40
N ALA A 40 14.94 -14.35 28.49
CA ALA A 40 13.55 -14.84 28.50
C ALA A 40 12.54 -13.74 28.16
N ASN A 41 12.75 -12.52 28.66
CA ASN A 41 11.92 -11.37 28.32
C ASN A 41 12.07 -11.00 26.85
N LEU A 42 13.30 -11.06 26.30
CA LEU A 42 13.53 -10.82 24.88
C LEU A 42 12.86 -11.89 24.00
N GLU A 43 12.92 -13.16 24.39
CA GLU A 43 12.22 -14.25 23.68
C GLU A 43 10.70 -14.01 23.66
N THR A 44 10.11 -13.65 24.80
CA THR A 44 8.68 -13.31 24.90
C THR A 44 8.33 -12.11 24.01
N THR A 45 9.17 -11.07 24.04
CA THR A 45 9.03 -9.87 23.21
C THR A 45 9.07 -10.21 21.72
N GLN A 46 10.04 -11.02 21.29
CA GLN A 46 10.16 -11.44 19.90
C GLN A 46 8.97 -12.28 19.44
N GLN A 47 8.40 -13.12 20.31
CA GLN A 47 7.19 -13.88 19.99
C GLN A 47 5.99 -12.96 19.76
N ALA A 48 5.77 -11.98 20.65
CA ALA A 48 4.69 -11.00 20.51
C ALA A 48 4.85 -10.16 19.23
N LEU A 49 6.07 -9.67 18.95
CA LEU A 49 6.38 -8.92 17.73
C LEU A 49 6.14 -9.75 16.46
N LYS A 50 6.57 -11.03 16.44
CA LYS A 50 6.32 -11.93 15.31
C LYS A 50 4.83 -12.15 15.06
N GLN A 51 4.04 -12.34 16.13
CA GLN A 51 2.59 -12.48 16.03
C GLN A 51 1.93 -11.21 15.47
N ALA A 52 2.32 -10.04 15.97
CA ALA A 52 1.81 -8.75 15.48
C ALA A 52 2.14 -8.54 14.00
N LYS A 53 3.38 -8.81 13.57
CA LYS A 53 3.80 -8.75 12.17
C LYS A 53 2.96 -9.67 11.28
N ALA A 54 2.80 -10.93 11.68
CA ALA A 54 2.00 -11.89 10.93
C ALA A 54 0.55 -11.45 10.79
N ALA A 55 -0.03 -10.85 11.84
CA ALA A 55 -1.40 -10.35 11.81
C ALA A 55 -1.58 -9.14 10.89
N LEU A 56 -0.63 -8.20 10.88
CA LEU A 56 -0.63 -7.05 9.97
C LEU A 56 -0.48 -7.49 8.50
N LEU A 57 0.44 -8.40 8.20
CA LEU A 57 0.58 -8.98 6.87
C LEU A 57 -0.69 -9.72 6.42
N ARG A 58 -1.31 -10.48 7.33
CA ARG A 58 -2.58 -11.14 7.07
C ARG A 58 -3.68 -10.11 6.78
N PHE A 59 -3.78 -9.06 7.57
CA PHE A 59 -4.77 -7.99 7.37
C PHE A 59 -4.62 -7.38 5.97
N ALA A 60 -3.41 -6.99 5.56
CA ALA A 60 -3.16 -6.42 4.24
C ALA A 60 -3.59 -7.33 3.07
N ALA A 61 -3.50 -8.65 3.26
CA ALA A 61 -3.89 -9.63 2.25
C ALA A 61 -5.41 -9.95 2.25
N ILE A 62 -6.05 -10.07 3.41
CA ILE A 62 -7.43 -10.59 3.52
C ILE A 62 -8.50 -9.54 3.83
N HIS A 63 -8.13 -8.35 4.31
CA HIS A 63 -9.07 -7.27 4.60
C HIS A 63 -10.07 -7.02 3.45
N PRO A 64 -9.64 -7.09 2.16
CA PRO A 64 -10.58 -6.97 1.04
C PRO A 64 -11.71 -7.98 1.03
N ALA A 65 -11.44 -9.21 1.44
CA ALA A 65 -12.42 -10.29 1.46
C ALA A 65 -13.27 -10.26 2.76
N ALA A 66 -12.65 -9.88 3.88
CA ALA A 66 -13.28 -9.94 5.20
C ALA A 66 -14.14 -8.72 5.55
N GLY A 67 -13.84 -7.52 5.02
CA GLY A 67 -14.51 -6.27 5.40
C GLY A 67 -15.83 -5.99 4.68
N GLY A 68 -16.39 -6.95 3.94
CA GLY A 68 -17.62 -6.78 3.17
C GLY A 68 -17.46 -5.83 1.97
N ASN A 69 -18.58 -5.35 1.42
CA ASN A 69 -18.59 -4.59 0.17
C ASN A 69 -17.76 -3.29 0.22
N THR A 70 -17.54 -2.70 1.40
CA THR A 70 -16.78 -1.45 1.56
C THR A 70 -15.27 -1.65 1.65
N ALA A 71 -14.80 -2.90 1.80
CA ALA A 71 -13.38 -3.25 1.86
C ALA A 71 -12.88 -3.94 0.58
N LYS A 72 -13.77 -4.49 -0.25
CA LYS A 72 -13.37 -5.13 -1.52
C LYS A 72 -12.46 -4.23 -2.35
N GLY A 73 -11.41 -4.81 -2.94
CA GLY A 73 -10.39 -4.06 -3.68
C GLY A 73 -9.36 -3.29 -2.83
N LYS A 74 -9.54 -3.14 -1.50
CA LYS A 74 -8.59 -2.45 -0.61
C LYS A 74 -7.38 -3.32 -0.22
N VAL A 75 -6.67 -3.82 -1.23
CA VAL A 75 -5.51 -4.71 -1.05
C VAL A 75 -4.29 -3.90 -0.61
N GLY A 76 -3.48 -4.45 0.29
CA GLY A 76 -2.20 -3.86 0.71
C GLY A 76 -2.30 -2.78 1.79
N TYR A 77 -3.51 -2.32 2.12
CA TYR A 77 -3.73 -1.41 3.23
C TYR A 77 -3.54 -2.08 4.59
N LEU A 78 -2.95 -1.34 5.53
CA LEU A 78 -2.77 -1.70 6.93
C LEU A 78 -3.79 -0.95 7.81
N PRO A 79 -4.19 -1.50 8.97
CA PRO A 79 -5.16 -0.84 9.83
C PRO A 79 -4.56 0.44 10.40
N CYS A 80 -5.43 1.39 10.73
CA CYS A 80 -5.07 2.51 11.58
C CYS A 80 -4.63 2.02 12.97
N PRO A 81 -3.60 2.63 13.58
CA PRO A 81 -3.30 2.40 14.99
C PRO A 81 -4.49 2.82 15.87
N HIS A 82 -4.53 2.29 17.10
CA HIS A 82 -5.44 2.74 18.14
C HIS A 82 -4.84 3.97 18.82
N ILE A 83 -5.32 5.15 18.44
CA ILE A 83 -4.85 6.48 18.87
C ILE A 83 -5.87 7.21 19.74
N SER A 84 -7.08 6.68 19.87
CA SER A 84 -8.15 7.26 20.69
C SER A 84 -8.52 6.34 21.86
N ASN A 85 -9.27 6.87 22.82
CA ASN A 85 -9.85 6.06 23.91
C ASN A 85 -11.20 5.43 23.52
N ALA A 86 -11.41 5.14 22.22
CA ALA A 86 -12.60 4.48 21.71
C ALA A 86 -12.63 2.99 22.13
N THR A 87 -13.24 2.11 21.31
CA THR A 87 -13.23 0.67 21.58
C THR A 87 -11.78 0.18 21.66
N GLU A 88 -11.39 -0.25 22.85
CA GLU A 88 -10.02 -0.66 23.15
C GLU A 88 -9.54 -1.73 22.15
N GLY A 89 -8.32 -1.54 21.65
CA GLY A 89 -7.71 -2.44 20.67
C GLY A 89 -8.33 -2.40 19.28
N GLY A 90 -9.36 -1.59 19.03
CA GLY A 90 -9.88 -1.34 17.70
C GLY A 90 -9.03 -0.32 16.94
N GLN A 91 -8.86 -0.52 15.63
CA GLN A 91 -8.33 0.54 14.77
C GLN A 91 -9.23 1.77 14.83
N ASP A 92 -8.64 2.96 14.75
CA ASP A 92 -9.44 4.18 14.63
C ASP A 92 -9.98 4.36 13.21
N GLY A 93 -11.21 4.88 13.12
CA GLY A 93 -11.87 5.13 11.84
C GLY A 93 -11.20 6.22 11.00
N ASN A 94 -10.34 7.04 11.60
CA ASN A 94 -9.47 8.01 10.93
C ASN A 94 -8.23 8.21 11.80
N CYS A 95 -7.06 7.88 11.26
CA CYS A 95 -5.78 8.08 11.94
C CYS A 95 -4.94 9.12 11.17
N ASN A 96 -5.19 10.41 11.43
CA ASN A 96 -4.52 11.56 10.82
C ASN A 96 -4.89 11.79 9.32
N ASN A 97 -4.40 12.89 8.74
CA ASN A 97 -4.64 13.24 7.34
C ASN A 97 -4.08 12.17 6.36
N ARG A 98 -4.60 12.20 5.13
CA ARG A 98 -4.11 11.36 4.02
C ARG A 98 -2.59 11.55 3.86
N ASN A 99 -1.86 10.46 3.63
CA ASN A 99 -0.42 10.45 3.41
C ASN A 99 0.44 10.99 4.58
N LYS A 100 -0.12 11.10 5.80
CA LYS A 100 0.65 11.35 7.03
C LYS A 100 0.85 10.08 7.82
N ASN A 101 2.07 9.86 8.31
CA ASN A 101 2.38 8.76 9.21
C ASN A 101 1.58 8.86 10.50
N THR A 102 1.33 7.74 11.16
CA THR A 102 0.64 7.72 12.45
C THR A 102 1.17 6.62 13.34
N ILE A 103 1.26 6.92 14.63
CA ILE A 103 1.69 6.00 15.68
C ILE A 103 0.62 5.93 16.78
N GLY A 104 0.41 4.73 17.33
CA GLY A 104 -0.53 4.46 18.41
C GLY A 104 -0.38 3.04 18.95
N TYR A 105 -1.30 2.57 19.79
CA TYR A 105 -1.29 1.17 20.19
C TYR A 105 -1.60 0.26 18.99
N LEU A 106 -1.04 -0.95 19.01
CA LEU A 106 -1.40 -1.99 18.06
C LEU A 106 -2.92 -2.30 18.20
N PRO A 107 -3.69 -2.25 17.11
CA PRO A 107 -5.14 -2.50 17.14
C PRO A 107 -5.43 -4.01 17.20
N TRP A 108 -5.07 -4.63 18.32
CA TRP A 108 -5.10 -6.08 18.55
C TRP A 108 -6.49 -6.71 18.39
N ASN A 109 -7.57 -5.97 18.65
CA ASN A 109 -8.94 -6.44 18.48
C ASN A 109 -9.33 -6.46 16.99
N THR A 110 -8.94 -5.42 16.24
CA THR A 110 -9.11 -5.41 14.77
C THR A 110 -8.30 -6.50 14.08
N LEU A 111 -7.12 -6.82 14.62
CA LEU A 111 -6.23 -7.84 14.09
C LEU A 111 -6.57 -9.27 14.52
N ASP A 112 -7.53 -9.45 15.43
CA ASP A 112 -7.92 -10.76 15.99
C ASP A 112 -6.72 -11.55 16.56
N THR A 113 -5.79 -10.86 17.21
CA THR A 113 -4.59 -11.47 17.81
C THR A 113 -4.77 -11.83 19.28
N GLY A 114 -5.82 -11.28 19.91
CA GLY A 114 -5.82 -11.09 21.35
C GLY A 114 -4.77 -10.06 21.79
N ILE A 115 -4.75 -9.72 23.08
CA ILE A 115 -3.85 -8.70 23.63
C ILE A 115 -2.41 -9.23 23.62
N LEU A 116 -1.55 -8.56 22.85
CA LEU A 116 -0.12 -8.86 22.77
C LEU A 116 0.67 -7.94 23.72
N ARG A 117 1.56 -8.53 24.52
CA ARG A 117 2.46 -7.82 25.43
C ARG A 117 3.90 -8.26 25.21
N ASP A 118 4.82 -7.34 25.42
CA ASP A 118 6.25 -7.66 25.46
C ASP A 118 6.64 -8.38 26.75
N GLY A 119 7.91 -8.77 26.86
CA GLY A 119 8.44 -9.48 28.04
C GLY A 119 8.45 -8.66 29.33
N SER A 120 8.18 -7.36 29.28
CA SER A 120 8.00 -6.50 30.45
C SER A 120 6.52 -6.41 30.89
N GLY A 121 5.59 -6.89 30.06
CA GLY A 121 4.16 -6.79 30.26
C GLY A 121 3.51 -5.57 29.59
N SER A 122 4.25 -4.79 28.80
CA SER A 122 3.73 -3.60 28.11
C SER A 122 3.03 -3.99 26.81
N CYS A 123 1.93 -3.31 26.47
CA CYS A 123 1.29 -3.50 25.18
C CYS A 123 2.16 -2.95 24.04
N LEU A 124 1.99 -3.53 22.85
CA LEU A 124 2.75 -3.13 21.67
C LEU A 124 2.23 -1.81 21.09
N TRP A 125 3.15 -0.99 20.61
CA TRP A 125 2.85 0.21 19.81
C TRP A 125 3.09 -0.09 18.34
N TYR A 126 2.53 0.74 17.47
CA TYR A 126 2.49 0.50 16.04
C TYR A 126 2.48 1.83 15.29
N ALA A 127 3.46 1.99 14.40
CA ALA A 127 3.54 3.07 13.43
C ALA A 127 3.23 2.54 12.03
N VAL A 128 2.41 3.28 11.29
CA VAL A 128 2.01 2.98 9.90
C VAL A 128 2.39 4.13 8.98
N SER A 129 2.94 3.80 7.81
CA SER A 129 3.24 4.79 6.79
C SER A 129 1.95 5.42 6.26
N GLY A 130 1.98 6.72 5.98
CA GLY A 130 0.84 7.50 5.55
C GLY A 130 0.19 6.98 4.26
N SER A 131 1.01 6.42 3.36
CA SER A 131 0.56 5.79 2.11
C SER A 131 -0.10 4.42 2.30
N TYR A 132 0.12 3.76 3.44
CA TYR A 132 -0.31 2.38 3.72
C TYR A 132 -1.49 2.26 4.67
N LYS A 133 -1.89 3.33 5.37
CA LYS A 133 -3.04 3.28 6.27
C LYS A 133 -4.36 3.21 5.52
N ASN A 134 -5.30 2.44 6.07
CA ASN A 134 -6.61 2.22 5.44
C ASN A 134 -7.61 3.37 5.64
N SER A 135 -7.32 4.36 6.50
CA SER A 135 -8.21 5.49 6.72
C SER A 135 -7.55 6.81 7.19
N PRO A 136 -7.83 7.93 6.51
CA PRO A 136 -8.15 7.97 5.07
C PRO A 136 -7.11 7.16 4.29
N ASP A 137 -7.58 6.43 3.27
CA ASP A 137 -6.71 5.73 2.33
C ASP A 137 -5.78 6.70 1.58
N SER A 138 -4.81 6.23 0.81
CA SER A 138 -3.81 7.07 0.12
C SER A 138 -4.16 7.41 -1.33
N GLN A 139 -5.25 6.85 -1.86
CA GLN A 139 -5.70 7.00 -3.25
C GLN A 139 -4.72 6.48 -4.32
N LEU A 140 -3.56 5.94 -3.93
CA LEU A 140 -2.66 5.15 -4.78
C LEU A 140 -1.81 4.25 -3.88
N ILE A 141 -2.18 2.98 -3.80
CA ILE A 141 -1.37 1.95 -3.12
C ILE A 141 -1.22 0.71 -4.01
N ASN A 142 0.02 0.42 -4.38
CA ASN A 142 0.39 -0.76 -5.14
C ASN A 142 1.79 -1.22 -4.73
N GLU A 143 2.31 -2.25 -5.40
CA GLU A 143 3.63 -2.81 -5.12
C GLU A 143 4.80 -1.83 -5.31
N ASP A 144 4.54 -0.72 -6.01
CA ASP A 144 5.49 0.35 -6.28
C ASP A 144 5.40 1.50 -5.27
N THR A 145 4.40 1.50 -4.37
CA THR A 145 4.24 2.53 -3.34
C THR A 145 5.31 2.42 -2.26
N ASN A 146 6.11 3.46 -2.09
CA ASN A 146 7.18 3.46 -1.09
C ASN A 146 6.66 3.58 0.34
N GLY A 147 7.39 2.93 1.26
CA GLY A 147 7.24 3.18 2.69
C GLY A 147 7.78 4.54 3.08
N MET A 148 7.47 4.94 4.31
CA MET A 148 7.82 6.26 4.84
C MET A 148 8.70 6.16 6.10
N PHE A 149 9.31 4.99 6.34
CA PHE A 149 10.15 4.76 7.52
C PHE A 149 11.55 4.28 7.17
N GLU A 150 12.53 4.90 7.83
CA GLU A 150 13.94 4.53 7.83
C GLU A 150 14.32 3.97 9.21
N ILE A 151 15.17 2.94 9.24
CA ILE A 151 15.74 2.44 10.50
C ILE A 151 17.17 2.93 10.58
N VAL A 152 17.53 3.50 11.72
CA VAL A 152 18.89 4.00 11.98
C VAL A 152 19.59 3.18 13.06
N ASP A 153 20.92 3.21 13.04
CA ASP A 153 21.75 2.71 14.12
C ASP A 153 21.87 3.72 15.28
N ALA A 154 22.66 3.39 16.29
CA ALA A 154 22.88 4.24 17.45
C ALA A 154 23.56 5.59 17.13
N ASN A 155 24.21 5.73 15.98
CA ASN A 155 24.85 6.97 15.52
C ASN A 155 23.92 7.83 14.66
N GLY A 156 22.75 7.30 14.27
CA GLY A 156 21.81 7.96 13.36
C GLY A 156 22.03 7.62 11.88
N ASP A 157 22.91 6.67 11.57
CA ASP A 157 23.14 6.22 10.19
C ASP A 157 22.01 5.27 9.75
N VAL A 158 21.46 5.49 8.55
CA VAL A 158 20.37 4.67 8.01
C VAL A 158 20.88 3.27 7.65
N VAL A 159 20.35 2.26 8.35
CA VAL A 159 20.66 0.83 8.13
C VAL A 159 19.57 0.10 7.34
N VAL A 160 18.34 0.63 7.29
CA VAL A 160 17.24 0.12 6.44
C VAL A 160 16.48 1.29 5.86
N GLY A 161 16.13 1.22 4.56
CA GLY A 161 15.30 2.23 3.90
C GLY A 161 16.06 3.42 3.33
N SER A 162 17.38 3.31 3.14
CA SER A 162 18.19 4.39 2.55
C SER A 162 17.78 4.71 1.11
N GLN A 163 17.22 3.74 0.39
CA GLN A 163 16.58 3.94 -0.91
C GLN A 163 15.05 3.91 -0.74
N PRO A 164 14.28 4.71 -1.51
CA PRO A 164 12.82 4.79 -1.37
C PRO A 164 12.11 3.43 -1.41
N GLN A 165 12.51 2.54 -2.32
CA GLN A 165 11.95 1.20 -2.49
C GLN A 165 12.20 0.25 -1.30
N ASP A 166 13.22 0.54 -0.49
CA ASP A 166 13.62 -0.25 0.67
C ASP A 166 13.01 0.26 1.98
N ARG A 167 12.29 1.39 1.93
CA ARG A 167 11.67 1.99 3.10
C ARG A 167 10.61 1.07 3.71
N VAL A 168 10.56 1.09 5.02
CA VAL A 168 9.64 0.30 5.84
C VAL A 168 8.25 0.93 5.78
N VAL A 169 7.21 0.09 5.72
CA VAL A 169 5.80 0.54 5.60
C VAL A 169 5.07 0.53 6.94
N ALA A 170 5.60 -0.22 7.92
CA ALA A 170 5.10 -0.28 9.27
C ALA A 170 6.17 -0.75 10.26
N VAL A 171 6.09 -0.27 11.50
CA VAL A 171 6.94 -0.69 12.62
C VAL A 171 6.04 -1.04 13.80
N VAL A 172 6.28 -2.20 14.42
CA VAL A 172 5.61 -2.59 15.68
C VAL A 172 6.65 -2.58 16.79
N PHE A 173 6.41 -1.75 17.81
CA PHE A 173 7.32 -1.53 18.93
C PHE A 173 6.88 -2.32 20.17
N ALA A 174 7.88 -2.81 20.88
CA ALA A 174 7.82 -3.35 22.23
C ALA A 174 8.56 -2.36 23.16
N PRO A 175 7.82 -1.57 23.96
CA PRO A 175 8.34 -0.52 24.84
C PRO A 175 9.37 -0.93 25.90
N GLY A 176 9.53 -2.23 26.13
CA GLY A 176 10.37 -2.73 27.21
C GLY A 176 9.90 -2.26 28.60
N ALA A 177 10.76 -2.48 29.60
CA ALA A 177 10.50 -2.05 30.97
C ALA A 177 10.64 -0.52 31.08
N ALA A 178 9.82 0.12 31.92
CA ALA A 178 9.91 1.55 32.14
C ALA A 178 11.32 1.98 32.58
N LEU A 179 11.89 2.96 31.89
CA LEU A 179 13.21 3.52 32.15
C LEU A 179 13.11 4.83 32.96
N GLY A 180 14.00 4.99 33.94
CA GLY A 180 14.12 6.22 34.73
C GLY A 180 12.81 6.63 35.41
N ASN A 181 12.31 7.81 35.06
CA ASN A 181 11.08 8.39 35.62
C ASN A 181 9.86 8.24 34.69
N GLN A 182 9.90 7.34 33.70
CA GLN A 182 8.74 7.06 32.86
C GLN A 182 7.53 6.68 33.74
N ALA A 183 6.47 7.47 33.63
CA ALA A 183 5.22 7.25 34.34
C ALA A 183 4.16 6.81 33.33
N ARG A 184 3.93 5.50 33.28
CA ARG A 184 2.91 4.87 32.43
C ARG A 184 1.58 4.84 33.18
N ASN A 185 0.53 5.44 32.63
CA ASN A 185 -0.78 5.41 33.27
C ASN A 185 -1.43 4.05 33.06
N ILE A 186 -1.58 3.29 34.14
CA ILE A 186 -2.26 1.99 34.13
C ILE A 186 -3.71 2.22 34.55
N ASP A 187 -4.64 2.02 33.61
CA ASP A 187 -6.07 1.93 33.88
C ASP A 187 -6.43 0.46 34.09
N THR A 188 -6.84 0.10 35.31
CA THR A 188 -7.17 -1.28 35.71
C THR A 188 -8.39 -1.84 35.01
N ASP A 189 -9.22 -0.99 34.39
CA ASP A 189 -10.41 -1.39 33.64
C ASP A 189 -10.13 -1.55 32.13
N SER A 190 -8.85 -1.52 31.74
CA SER A 190 -8.42 -1.67 30.35
C SER A 190 -7.27 -2.67 30.25
N ALA A 191 -7.18 -3.37 29.12
CA ALA A 191 -6.05 -4.25 28.85
C ALA A 191 -4.74 -3.48 28.67
N CYS A 192 -4.71 -2.47 27.82
CA CYS A 192 -3.51 -1.75 27.42
C CYS A 192 -3.37 -0.35 28.03
N GLY A 193 -4.26 0.03 28.95
CA GLY A 193 -4.32 1.40 29.46
C GLY A 193 -5.17 2.30 28.55
N LYS A 194 -5.45 3.51 29.05
CA LYS A 194 -6.02 4.64 28.28
C LYS A 194 -5.00 5.77 28.15
N ASP A 195 -3.78 5.42 27.77
CA ASP A 195 -2.61 6.30 27.75
C ASP A 195 -2.07 6.54 26.33
N VAL A 196 -2.92 6.36 25.31
CA VAL A 196 -2.59 6.51 23.87
C VAL A 196 -1.93 7.86 23.53
N GLY A 197 -2.24 8.92 24.29
CA GLY A 197 -1.67 10.27 24.07
C GLY A 197 -0.30 10.49 24.72
N ASN A 198 0.22 9.54 25.48
CA ASN A 198 1.45 9.66 26.25
C ASN A 198 2.56 8.77 25.67
N ILE A 199 2.77 8.84 24.36
CA ILE A 199 3.68 7.95 23.61
C ILE A 199 5.10 7.98 24.22
N SER A 200 5.59 9.16 24.59
CA SER A 200 6.92 9.35 25.17
C SER A 200 7.14 8.75 26.57
N ALA A 201 6.08 8.27 27.23
CA ALA A 201 6.21 7.47 28.44
C ALA A 201 6.47 5.97 28.16
N TYR A 202 6.36 5.56 26.90
CA TYR A 202 6.52 4.17 26.47
C TYR A 202 7.68 4.00 25.49
N LEU A 203 7.78 4.88 24.50
CA LEU A 203 8.82 4.84 23.49
C LEU A 203 9.84 5.94 23.76
N GLU A 204 11.11 5.65 23.48
CA GLU A 204 12.20 6.58 23.73
C GLU A 204 13.26 6.55 22.60
N GLY A 205 14.23 7.45 22.73
CA GLY A 205 15.26 7.66 21.73
C GLY A 205 16.68 7.55 22.27
N ASN A 206 17.65 7.52 21.36
CA ASN A 206 19.08 7.56 21.69
C ASN A 206 19.61 9.01 21.91
N GLY A 207 18.73 10.01 21.94
CA GLY A 207 19.07 11.44 21.99
C GLY A 207 19.36 12.09 20.63
N VAL A 208 19.31 11.31 19.54
CA VAL A 208 19.41 11.77 18.14
C VAL A 208 18.13 11.46 17.36
N THR A 209 17.58 10.27 17.58
CA THR A 209 16.32 9.77 17.00
C THR A 209 15.41 9.36 18.13
N ASP A 210 14.14 9.78 18.05
CA ASP A 210 13.11 9.51 19.05
C ASP A 210 12.03 8.60 18.47
N ASN A 211 11.83 7.43 19.07
CA ASN A 211 10.81 6.48 18.62
C ASN A 211 9.38 6.94 18.93
N ALA A 212 9.19 7.93 19.81
CA ALA A 212 7.88 8.44 20.16
C ALA A 212 7.34 9.49 19.17
N GLU A 213 8.17 9.99 18.26
CA GLU A 213 7.83 11.10 17.38
C GLU A 213 7.61 10.65 15.92
N VAL A 214 6.50 11.08 15.34
CA VAL A 214 6.26 11.08 13.89
C VAL A 214 5.95 12.51 13.47
N LEU A 215 6.63 13.01 12.44
CA LEU A 215 6.49 14.42 12.05
C LEU A 215 5.11 14.68 11.43
N ASP A 216 4.51 15.83 11.75
CA ASP A 216 3.19 16.24 11.26
C ASP A 216 3.24 16.79 9.81
N ALA A 217 3.83 16.03 8.88
CA ALA A 217 3.95 16.38 7.47
C ALA A 217 3.50 15.24 6.56
N VAL A 218 2.94 15.59 5.40
CA VAL A 218 2.58 14.61 4.36
C VAL A 218 3.83 14.07 3.70
N ASP A 219 3.82 12.80 3.34
CA ASP A 219 4.92 12.12 2.64
C ASP A 219 6.29 12.21 3.37
N ASN A 220 6.26 12.45 4.68
CA ASN A 220 7.45 12.58 5.49
C ASN A 220 8.11 11.23 5.73
N VAL A 221 9.45 11.21 5.72
CA VAL A 221 10.23 10.03 6.11
C VAL A 221 10.61 10.14 7.58
N ASP A 222 10.01 9.30 8.44
CA ASP A 222 10.35 9.22 9.86
C ASP A 222 11.41 8.15 10.13
N ARG A 223 12.16 8.33 11.21
CA ARG A 223 13.29 7.47 11.58
C ARG A 223 13.06 6.82 12.93
N PHE A 224 13.42 5.56 13.03
CA PHE A 224 13.34 4.79 14.27
C PHE A 224 14.68 4.12 14.59
N VAL A 225 15.03 4.07 15.87
CA VAL A 225 16.27 3.46 16.38
C VAL A 225 15.95 2.19 17.16
N HIS A 226 16.56 1.08 16.73
CA HIS A 226 16.30 -0.23 17.35
C HIS A 226 17.18 -0.46 18.57
N ALA A 227 16.61 -0.84 19.71
CA ALA A 227 17.39 -1.18 20.90
C ALA A 227 18.31 -2.38 20.68
N THR A 228 19.46 -2.34 21.36
CA THR A 228 20.39 -3.45 21.50
C THR A 228 20.39 -3.94 22.94
N LEU A 229 21.07 -5.06 23.21
CA LEU A 229 21.20 -5.60 24.57
C LEU A 229 21.86 -4.63 25.56
N THR A 230 22.61 -3.64 25.07
CA THR A 230 23.35 -2.65 25.87
C THR A 230 22.74 -1.24 25.82
N SER A 231 21.70 -1.01 25.01
CA SER A 231 21.10 0.32 24.82
C SER A 231 20.48 0.88 26.11
N ALA A 232 19.96 0.00 26.98
CA ALA A 232 19.40 0.39 28.27
C ALA A 232 20.46 0.91 29.27
N ASP A 233 21.74 0.63 29.01
CA ASP A 233 22.87 1.07 29.85
C ASP A 233 23.62 2.27 29.24
N ALA A 234 23.13 2.82 28.12
CA ALA A 234 23.72 3.97 27.44
C ALA A 234 23.54 5.28 28.24
N ALA A 235 24.28 6.33 27.86
CA ALA A 235 24.17 7.65 28.51
C ALA A 235 22.77 8.27 28.38
N THR A 236 22.13 8.06 27.22
CA THR A 236 20.69 8.27 27.01
C THR A 236 20.08 6.88 26.82
N PRO A 237 19.54 6.25 27.89
CA PRO A 237 19.01 4.90 27.83
C PRO A 237 17.80 4.77 26.91
N TYR A 238 17.75 3.68 26.13
CA TYR A 238 16.59 3.25 25.36
C TYR A 238 16.53 1.72 25.30
N ASN A 239 15.33 1.15 25.32
CA ASN A 239 15.08 -0.29 25.33
C ASN A 239 13.91 -0.74 24.43
N ASP A 240 13.41 0.14 23.56
CA ASP A 240 12.48 -0.21 22.50
C ASP A 240 13.02 -1.24 21.49
N TYR A 241 12.46 -2.46 21.53
CA TYR A 241 12.65 -3.45 20.47
C TYR A 241 11.53 -3.32 19.46
N PHE A 242 11.78 -3.61 18.18
CA PHE A 242 10.68 -3.62 17.21
C PHE A 242 10.87 -4.62 16.10
N VAL A 243 9.79 -4.86 15.37
CA VAL A 243 9.83 -5.56 14.09
C VAL A 243 9.28 -4.64 13.00
N THR A 244 9.91 -4.68 11.84
CA THR A 244 9.50 -3.91 10.67
C THR A 244 8.68 -4.76 9.71
N ILE A 245 7.85 -4.11 8.92
CA ILE A 245 7.21 -4.67 7.73
C ILE A 245 7.74 -3.89 6.54
N THR A 246 8.45 -4.57 5.65
CA THR A 246 8.94 -3.96 4.40
C THR A 246 7.88 -4.00 3.31
N ARG A 247 8.01 -3.11 2.32
CA ARG A 247 7.19 -3.12 1.10
C ARG A 247 7.16 -4.50 0.45
N ARG A 248 8.33 -5.12 0.29
CA ARG A 248 8.47 -6.47 -0.32
C ARG A 248 7.74 -7.55 0.47
N GLU A 249 7.87 -7.57 1.80
CA GLU A 249 7.19 -8.57 2.65
C GLU A 249 5.67 -8.48 2.56
N LEU A 250 5.13 -7.27 2.36
CA LEU A 250 3.71 -7.03 2.20
C LEU A 250 3.22 -7.43 0.79
N TRP A 251 3.90 -6.98 -0.26
CA TRP A 251 3.42 -7.12 -1.64
C TRP A 251 3.74 -8.45 -2.31
N GLN A 252 4.90 -9.05 -2.01
CA GLN A 252 5.29 -10.32 -2.63
C GLN A 252 4.21 -11.42 -2.49
N PRO A 253 3.64 -11.70 -1.30
CA PRO A 253 2.57 -12.69 -1.18
C PRO A 253 1.25 -12.24 -1.80
N ILE A 254 0.95 -10.94 -1.80
CA ILE A 254 -0.27 -10.39 -2.39
C ILE A 254 -0.26 -10.58 -3.91
N MET A 255 0.82 -10.20 -4.58
CA MET A 255 0.94 -10.25 -6.04
C MET A 255 1.13 -11.68 -6.56
N ALA A 256 1.62 -12.59 -5.72
CA ALA A 256 1.63 -14.02 -6.00
C ALA A 256 0.23 -14.65 -6.00
N ASN A 257 -0.80 -13.96 -5.50
CA ASN A 257 -2.18 -14.46 -5.53
C ASN A 257 -2.77 -14.33 -6.96
N SER A 258 -3.32 -15.41 -7.50
CA SER A 258 -3.99 -15.37 -8.81
C SER A 258 -5.22 -14.46 -8.85
N ASP A 259 -5.88 -14.24 -7.71
CA ASP A 259 -7.11 -13.45 -7.64
C ASP A 259 -6.84 -11.98 -7.97
N ILE A 260 -5.75 -11.39 -7.45
CA ILE A 260 -5.43 -9.98 -7.76
C ILE A 260 -5.09 -9.81 -9.24
N ASN A 261 -4.31 -10.74 -9.80
CA ASN A 261 -3.95 -10.73 -11.21
C ASN A 261 -5.16 -10.91 -12.13
N THR A 262 -6.15 -11.72 -11.71
CA THR A 262 -7.41 -11.89 -12.41
C THR A 262 -8.21 -10.58 -12.41
N ARG A 263 -8.30 -9.91 -11.26
CA ARG A 263 -9.02 -8.64 -11.13
C ARG A 263 -8.39 -7.50 -11.91
N LEU A 264 -7.05 -7.44 -11.96
CA LEU A 264 -6.32 -6.47 -12.78
C LEU A 264 -6.57 -6.71 -14.28
N ARG A 265 -6.63 -7.97 -14.71
CA ARG A 265 -7.02 -8.33 -16.10
C ARG A 265 -8.44 -7.89 -16.42
N GLU A 266 -9.39 -8.19 -15.55
CA GLU A 266 -10.80 -7.78 -15.69
C GLU A 266 -10.92 -6.25 -15.74
N THR A 267 -10.20 -5.53 -14.89
CA THR A 267 -10.14 -4.05 -14.92
C THR A 267 -9.52 -3.53 -16.22
N THR A 268 -8.45 -4.15 -16.73
CA THR A 268 -7.81 -3.76 -18.00
C THR A 268 -8.76 -3.94 -19.18
N GLU A 269 -9.46 -5.06 -19.24
CA GLU A 269 -10.49 -5.32 -20.25
C GLU A 269 -11.62 -4.31 -20.18
N ALA A 270 -12.11 -4.03 -18.98
CA ALA A 270 -13.17 -3.06 -18.75
C ALA A 270 -12.78 -1.65 -19.21
N LEU A 271 -11.53 -1.21 -19.00
CA LEU A 271 -11.04 0.07 -19.53
C LEU A 271 -11.02 0.09 -21.06
N ALA A 272 -10.62 -1.00 -21.71
CA ALA A 272 -10.73 -1.12 -23.17
C ALA A 272 -12.20 -1.07 -23.64
N MET A 273 -13.12 -1.67 -22.87
CA MET A 273 -14.56 -1.61 -23.16
C MET A 273 -15.13 -0.21 -22.96
N CYS A 274 -14.68 0.54 -21.97
CA CYS A 274 -15.05 1.96 -21.81
C CYS A 274 -14.74 2.76 -23.07
N LEU A 275 -13.53 2.57 -23.63
CA LEU A 275 -13.13 3.22 -24.88
C LEU A 275 -13.97 2.76 -26.07
N ALA A 276 -14.36 1.48 -26.11
CA ALA A 276 -15.27 0.98 -27.14
C ALA A 276 -16.66 1.64 -27.03
N GLU A 277 -17.23 1.74 -25.83
CA GLU A 277 -18.49 2.44 -25.56
C GLU A 277 -18.40 3.94 -25.92
N TYR A 278 -17.29 4.58 -25.55
CA TYR A 278 -16.97 5.96 -25.94
C TYR A 278 -17.00 6.15 -27.47
N ALA A 279 -16.40 5.24 -28.22
CA ALA A 279 -16.41 5.29 -29.68
C ALA A 279 -17.77 4.90 -30.28
N ASN A 280 -18.57 4.11 -29.57
CA ASN A 280 -19.84 3.59 -30.07
C ASN A 280 -21.05 4.46 -29.71
N THR A 281 -20.89 5.45 -28.82
CA THR A 281 -21.97 6.36 -28.44
C THR A 281 -22.55 7.11 -29.64
N ALA A 282 -23.86 7.37 -29.61
CA ALA A 282 -24.57 8.02 -30.71
C ALA A 282 -24.07 9.44 -31.02
N MET A 283 -23.49 10.13 -30.03
CA MET A 283 -22.88 11.45 -30.22
C MET A 283 -21.55 11.37 -30.98
N ASN A 284 -20.85 10.24 -30.92
CA ASN A 284 -19.57 10.02 -31.57
C ASN A 284 -19.75 9.32 -32.94
N VAL A 285 -20.39 10.04 -33.87
CA VAL A 285 -20.74 9.51 -35.20
C VAL A 285 -19.53 9.10 -36.05
N GLN A 286 -18.32 9.56 -35.69
CA GLN A 286 -17.07 9.24 -36.36
C GLN A 286 -16.26 8.15 -35.62
N ARG A 287 -16.80 7.56 -34.56
CA ARG A 287 -16.13 6.50 -33.77
C ARG A 287 -14.71 6.88 -33.36
N ARG A 288 -14.55 8.13 -32.95
CA ARG A 288 -13.28 8.69 -32.50
C ARG A 288 -12.93 8.14 -31.13
N LEU A 289 -11.64 8.05 -30.86
CA LEU A 289 -11.12 7.68 -29.56
C LEU A 289 -10.34 8.85 -28.97
N PRO A 290 -10.30 8.97 -27.64
CA PRO A 290 -9.64 10.08 -26.98
C PRO A 290 -8.14 10.05 -27.23
N TRP A 291 -7.48 11.18 -27.02
CA TRP A 291 -6.03 11.26 -26.96
C TRP A 291 -5.49 10.61 -25.69
N PRO A 292 -4.22 10.17 -25.67
CA PRO A 292 -3.59 9.69 -24.44
C PRO A 292 -3.29 10.84 -23.48
N ALA A 293 -3.22 10.52 -22.19
CA ALA A 293 -2.67 11.42 -21.18
C ALA A 293 -1.13 11.38 -21.19
N SER A 294 -0.50 12.44 -20.66
CA SER A 294 0.95 12.54 -20.55
C SER A 294 1.58 11.39 -19.76
N LEU A 295 2.82 11.02 -20.11
CA LEU A 295 3.58 10.01 -19.37
C LEU A 295 4.03 10.51 -17.99
N GLU A 296 4.37 11.80 -17.89
CA GLU A 296 4.59 12.49 -16.61
C GLU A 296 3.26 13.15 -16.21
N VAL A 297 2.64 12.67 -15.14
CA VAL A 297 1.39 13.21 -14.62
C VAL A 297 1.74 14.27 -13.58
N THR A 298 1.11 15.43 -13.69
CA THR A 298 1.31 16.55 -12.77
C THR A 298 -0.01 17.03 -12.21
N ASP A 299 -0.01 17.41 -10.94
CA ASP A 299 -1.14 18.09 -10.32
C ASP A 299 -1.42 19.46 -10.96
N ALA A 300 -2.54 20.08 -10.57
CA ALA A 300 -2.91 21.43 -11.03
C ALA A 300 -1.88 22.54 -10.70
N SER A 301 -0.90 22.26 -9.84
CA SER A 301 0.20 23.17 -9.50
C SER A 301 1.49 22.87 -10.30
N GLY A 302 1.50 21.84 -11.14
CA GLY A 302 2.64 21.42 -11.95
C GLY A 302 3.64 20.51 -11.19
N ASN A 303 3.27 19.98 -10.02
CA ASN A 303 4.11 19.00 -9.32
C ASN A 303 3.82 17.60 -9.84
N VAL A 304 4.87 16.77 -9.99
CA VAL A 304 4.70 15.37 -10.37
C VAL A 304 3.93 14.62 -9.28
N ASP A 305 2.70 14.24 -9.58
CA ASP A 305 1.82 13.47 -8.70
C ASP A 305 0.96 12.53 -9.55
N TYR A 306 0.89 11.27 -9.14
CA TYR A 306 0.13 10.22 -9.86
C TYR A 306 -1.12 9.82 -9.08
N ARG A 307 -1.42 10.46 -7.95
CA ARG A 307 -2.42 10.02 -6.97
C ARG A 307 -3.84 10.47 -7.31
N ASP A 308 -4.03 11.61 -7.96
CA ASP A 308 -5.34 12.02 -8.43
C ASP A 308 -5.59 11.45 -9.82
N MET A 309 -6.82 11.01 -10.06
CA MET A 309 -7.24 10.48 -11.35
C MET A 309 -7.54 11.61 -12.34
N ALA A 310 -7.97 12.78 -11.84
CA ALA A 310 -8.24 13.96 -12.67
C ALA A 310 -6.96 14.52 -13.34
N ASP A 311 -5.78 14.26 -12.76
CA ASP A 311 -4.52 14.73 -13.34
C ASP A 311 -4.13 13.95 -14.62
N TYR A 312 -4.79 12.83 -14.92
CA TYR A 312 -4.60 12.04 -16.13
C TYR A 312 -5.46 12.57 -17.28
N SER A 313 -5.33 13.87 -17.56
CA SER A 313 -6.00 14.57 -18.65
C SER A 313 -5.33 14.25 -19.98
N ASP A 314 -6.15 14.06 -21.01
CA ASP A 314 -5.69 13.76 -22.35
C ASP A 314 -5.04 14.98 -23.01
N VAL A 315 -4.01 14.74 -23.83
CA VAL A 315 -3.26 15.84 -24.45
C VAL A 315 -3.90 16.23 -25.77
N ALA A 316 -4.47 17.44 -25.82
CA ALA A 316 -5.04 18.02 -27.04
C ALA A 316 -4.17 17.81 -28.28
N ASP A 317 -4.83 17.46 -29.39
CA ASP A 317 -4.24 17.30 -30.72
C ASP A 317 -3.06 16.31 -30.80
N ALA A 318 -2.91 15.41 -29.81
CA ALA A 318 -1.82 14.44 -29.72
C ALA A 318 -0.43 15.11 -29.81
N VAL A 319 -0.26 16.29 -29.18
CA VAL A 319 0.99 17.06 -29.24
C VAL A 319 2.19 16.25 -28.74
N GLU A 320 1.98 15.44 -27.70
CA GLU A 320 3.02 14.56 -27.15
C GLU A 320 3.16 13.23 -27.90
N GLY A 321 2.26 12.94 -28.84
CA GLY A 321 2.19 11.69 -29.60
C GLY A 321 0.87 10.94 -29.37
N TYR A 322 0.76 9.75 -29.96
CA TYR A 322 -0.45 8.94 -29.94
C TYR A 322 -0.37 7.75 -28.97
N ALA A 323 0.66 7.70 -28.11
CA ALA A 323 0.75 6.75 -27.01
C ALA A 323 1.23 7.41 -25.71
N GLY A 324 0.55 7.11 -24.61
CA GLY A 324 0.82 7.67 -23.28
C GLY A 324 0.08 6.91 -22.19
N ARG A 325 -0.31 7.59 -21.11
CA ARG A 325 -1.14 6.99 -20.07
C ARG A 325 -2.60 6.90 -20.49
N PHE A 326 -3.35 6.04 -19.81
CA PHE A 326 -4.79 6.01 -19.99
C PHE A 326 -5.42 7.37 -19.60
N PRO A 327 -6.23 7.99 -20.47
CA PRO A 327 -6.85 9.30 -20.23
C PRO A 327 -8.11 9.13 -19.36
N PHE A 328 -7.97 9.35 -18.06
CA PHE A 328 -9.13 9.27 -17.16
C PHE A 328 -9.95 10.56 -17.18
N ASP A 329 -9.27 11.69 -17.33
CA ASP A 329 -9.88 12.94 -17.75
C ASP A 329 -9.72 13.06 -19.27
N SER A 330 -10.81 13.35 -19.96
CA SER A 330 -10.94 13.28 -21.43
C SER A 330 -11.59 14.56 -21.98
N ASP A 331 -11.51 15.64 -21.23
CA ASP A 331 -12.17 16.93 -21.47
C ASP A 331 -11.80 17.52 -22.84
N ASP A 332 -10.51 17.52 -23.19
CA ASP A 332 -10.02 18.00 -24.48
C ASP A 332 -10.61 17.20 -25.64
N SER A 333 -10.60 15.87 -25.52
CA SER A 333 -11.22 14.98 -26.50
C SER A 333 -12.74 15.19 -26.63
N ASN A 334 -13.42 15.34 -25.49
CA ASN A 334 -14.86 15.48 -25.40
C ASN A 334 -15.33 16.80 -26.02
N ALA A 335 -14.59 17.88 -25.80
CA ALA A 335 -14.83 19.17 -26.43
C ALA A 335 -14.83 19.09 -27.97
N LYS A 336 -13.97 18.24 -28.58
CA LYS A 336 -13.90 18.09 -30.04
C LYS A 336 -15.10 17.36 -30.63
N ILE A 337 -15.67 16.39 -29.92
CA ILE A 337 -16.84 15.63 -30.40
C ILE A 337 -18.17 16.15 -29.83
N GLY A 338 -18.14 17.19 -29.01
CA GLY A 338 -19.32 17.83 -28.43
C GLY A 338 -19.96 17.01 -27.31
N LEU A 339 -19.19 16.17 -26.62
CA LEU A 339 -19.62 15.55 -25.36
C LEU A 339 -19.49 16.59 -24.23
N LEU A 340 -20.57 16.80 -23.47
CA LEU A 340 -20.62 17.77 -22.36
C LEU A 340 -20.21 17.14 -21.03
N LEU A 341 -19.13 16.36 -21.04
CA LEU A 341 -18.65 15.57 -19.93
C LEU A 341 -17.11 15.59 -19.97
N ASP A 342 -16.47 15.53 -18.81
CA ASP A 342 -15.01 15.70 -18.72
C ASP A 342 -14.32 14.32 -18.56
N GLU A 343 -14.79 13.46 -17.65
CA GLU A 343 -14.10 12.20 -17.36
C GLU A 343 -14.58 10.98 -18.19
N MET A 344 -13.65 10.12 -18.60
CA MET A 344 -13.95 8.85 -19.29
C MET A 344 -14.81 7.92 -18.43
N ILE A 345 -14.58 7.89 -17.12
CA ILE A 345 -15.15 6.90 -16.21
C ILE A 345 -16.56 7.26 -15.74
N SER A 346 -16.90 8.54 -15.59
CA SER A 346 -18.18 8.96 -14.98
C SER A 346 -19.39 8.87 -15.91
N ASN A 347 -19.19 8.52 -17.19
CA ASN A 347 -20.18 8.68 -18.26
C ASN A 347 -21.06 7.47 -18.56
N GLY A 348 -21.16 6.51 -17.62
CA GLY A 348 -21.91 5.27 -17.84
C GLY A 348 -21.28 4.32 -18.87
N PHE A 349 -20.23 4.74 -19.59
CA PHE A 349 -19.40 3.89 -20.45
C PHE A 349 -18.70 2.77 -19.67
N CYS A 350 -18.41 3.03 -18.39
CA CYS A 350 -17.62 2.15 -17.55
C CYS A 350 -18.43 1.41 -16.49
N GLN A 351 -19.75 1.29 -16.66
CA GLN A 351 -20.65 0.69 -15.68
C GLN A 351 -21.20 -0.65 -16.18
N ASN A 352 -21.20 -1.67 -15.32
CA ASN A 352 -21.77 -3.01 -15.59
C ASN A 352 -21.24 -3.66 -16.88
N LEU A 353 -19.93 -3.58 -17.08
CA LEU A 353 -19.24 -4.14 -18.24
C LEU A 353 -19.04 -5.64 -18.07
N ALA A 354 -19.64 -6.44 -18.96
CA ALA A 354 -19.50 -7.89 -18.97
C ALA A 354 -18.17 -8.29 -19.64
N VAL A 355 -17.14 -8.55 -18.82
CA VAL A 355 -15.79 -8.91 -19.29
C VAL A 355 -15.65 -10.41 -19.54
N THR A 356 -14.59 -10.78 -20.26
CA THR A 356 -14.19 -12.16 -20.54
C THR A 356 -13.76 -12.85 -19.25
N GLY A 357 -14.73 -13.48 -18.59
CA GLY A 357 -14.60 -14.04 -17.25
C GLY A 357 -15.97 -14.28 -16.59
N GLY A 358 -17.02 -13.64 -17.13
CA GLY A 358 -18.40 -13.84 -16.68
C GLY A 358 -18.77 -12.99 -15.46
N VAL A 359 -17.91 -12.01 -15.10
CA VAL A 359 -18.19 -11.01 -14.07
C VAL A 359 -18.57 -9.68 -14.73
N ASN A 360 -19.41 -8.91 -14.04
CA ASN A 360 -19.71 -7.54 -14.44
C ASN A 360 -18.81 -6.58 -13.66
N VAL A 361 -18.01 -5.81 -14.40
CA VAL A 361 -17.10 -4.81 -13.85
C VAL A 361 -17.80 -3.45 -13.81
N ASP A 362 -17.74 -2.80 -12.65
CA ASP A 362 -18.19 -1.42 -12.46
C ASP A 362 -16.97 -0.57 -12.08
N LEU A 363 -16.57 0.37 -12.93
CA LEU A 363 -15.49 1.32 -12.63
C LEU A 363 -16.05 2.69 -12.21
N VAL A 364 -17.36 2.90 -12.21
CA VAL A 364 -17.97 4.21 -11.90
C VAL A 364 -18.14 4.38 -10.40
N THR A 365 -18.68 3.36 -9.73
CA THR A 365 -19.01 3.44 -8.30
C THR A 365 -17.74 3.47 -7.45
N PRO A 366 -17.46 4.52 -6.65
CA PRO A 366 -16.21 4.65 -5.90
C PRO A 366 -15.92 3.52 -4.90
N THR A 367 -16.94 2.80 -4.47
CA THR A 367 -16.85 1.67 -3.54
C THR A 367 -16.83 0.31 -4.22
N SER A 368 -16.93 0.26 -5.56
CA SER A 368 -16.80 -1.01 -6.28
C SER A 368 -15.36 -1.50 -6.22
N GLU A 369 -15.20 -2.81 -6.23
CA GLU A 369 -13.89 -3.46 -6.14
C GLU A 369 -12.93 -3.03 -7.26
N HIS A 370 -13.40 -3.04 -8.50
CA HIS A 370 -12.57 -2.70 -9.66
C HIS A 370 -12.29 -1.20 -9.74
N ARG A 371 -13.17 -0.31 -9.24
CA ARG A 371 -12.86 1.12 -9.13
C ARG A 371 -11.80 1.37 -8.06
N ILE A 372 -11.86 0.69 -6.91
CA ILE A 372 -10.82 0.80 -5.89
C ILE A 372 -9.47 0.30 -6.42
N LEU A 373 -9.46 -0.86 -7.11
CA LEU A 373 -8.25 -1.38 -7.76
C LEU A 373 -7.71 -0.43 -8.82
N LEU A 374 -8.59 0.14 -9.66
CA LEU A 374 -8.22 1.13 -10.67
C LEU A 374 -7.56 2.34 -10.02
N ASN A 375 -8.15 2.91 -8.97
CA ASN A 375 -7.56 4.07 -8.27
C ASN A 375 -6.13 3.75 -7.75
N ASN A 376 -5.92 2.52 -7.29
CA ASN A 376 -4.66 2.06 -6.70
C ASN A 376 -3.56 1.72 -7.74
N TRP A 377 -3.94 1.29 -8.95
CA TRP A 377 -3.03 0.89 -10.03
C TRP A 377 -3.09 1.80 -11.26
N LYS A 378 -3.76 2.96 -11.18
CA LYS A 378 -3.98 3.86 -12.34
C LYS A 378 -2.70 4.24 -13.09
N ASP A 379 -1.57 4.31 -12.39
CA ASP A 379 -0.26 4.60 -12.96
C ASP A 379 0.37 3.44 -13.75
N HIS A 380 -0.25 2.25 -13.77
CA HIS A 380 0.16 1.11 -14.58
C HIS A 380 -0.59 1.00 -15.90
N PHE A 381 -1.61 1.83 -16.14
CA PHE A 381 -2.41 1.77 -17.36
C PHE A 381 -1.87 2.72 -18.42
N PHE A 382 -1.53 2.16 -19.58
CA PHE A 382 -1.08 2.90 -20.75
C PHE A 382 -2.07 2.72 -21.90
N TYR A 383 -2.01 3.63 -22.84
CA TYR A 383 -2.95 3.69 -23.95
C TYR A 383 -2.25 4.19 -25.20
N ALA A 384 -2.48 3.50 -26.31
CA ALA A 384 -2.06 3.91 -27.64
C ALA A 384 -3.27 3.98 -28.56
N VAL A 385 -3.39 5.05 -29.34
CA VAL A 385 -4.48 5.27 -30.29
C VAL A 385 -3.92 5.39 -31.71
N SER A 386 -4.56 4.76 -32.68
CA SER A 386 -4.18 4.99 -34.06
C SER A 386 -4.55 6.41 -34.48
N LYS A 387 -3.68 7.05 -35.27
CA LYS A 387 -3.97 8.39 -35.81
C LYS A 387 -5.28 8.42 -36.61
N SER A 388 -5.64 7.32 -37.26
CA SER A 388 -6.90 7.19 -38.02
C SER A 388 -8.15 7.28 -37.15
N TYR A 389 -8.09 6.84 -35.88
CA TYR A 389 -9.19 6.86 -34.92
C TYR A 389 -9.07 7.99 -33.90
N SER A 390 -7.91 8.63 -33.78
CA SER A 390 -7.72 9.85 -33.00
C SER A 390 -8.56 11.02 -33.53
N LEU A 391 -8.63 12.09 -32.73
CA LEU A 391 -9.42 13.29 -33.00
C LEU A 391 -8.75 14.33 -33.91
N THR A 392 -7.49 14.11 -34.34
CA THR A 392 -6.80 15.01 -35.30
C THR A 392 -7.30 14.83 -36.73
N LYS A 393 -7.90 13.69 -37.08
CA LYS A 393 -8.46 13.46 -38.40
C LYS A 393 -9.92 13.91 -38.43
N ASN A 394 -10.31 14.59 -39.48
CA ASN A 394 -11.65 15.14 -39.72
C ASN A 394 -12.63 14.16 -40.38
N THR A 395 -12.17 12.99 -40.81
CA THR A 395 -13.00 11.92 -41.40
C THR A 395 -12.61 10.54 -40.85
N TRP A 396 -13.61 9.74 -40.48
CA TRP A 396 -13.39 8.37 -40.00
C TRP A 396 -12.91 7.49 -41.16
N ALA A 397 -11.98 6.58 -40.87
CA ALA A 397 -11.54 5.55 -41.80
C ALA A 397 -11.26 4.25 -41.06
N ALA A 398 -11.72 3.12 -41.60
CA ALA A 398 -11.34 1.81 -41.12
C ALA A 398 -9.83 1.59 -41.26
N CYS A 399 -9.26 0.69 -40.45
CA CYS A 399 -7.85 0.33 -40.56
C CYS A 399 -7.54 -0.24 -41.95
N SER A 400 -6.62 0.43 -42.67
CA SER A 400 -6.27 0.13 -44.05
C SER A 400 -4.76 0.27 -44.30
N GLY A 401 -3.93 -0.27 -43.41
CA GLY A 401 -2.47 -0.22 -43.54
C GLY A 401 -1.76 0.76 -42.60
N ASP A 402 -2.47 1.75 -42.06
CA ASP A 402 -1.87 2.84 -41.27
C ASP A 402 -2.37 2.93 -39.81
N CYS A 403 -2.94 1.84 -39.28
CA CYS A 403 -3.32 1.72 -37.87
C CYS A 403 -2.17 1.15 -37.04
N LEU A 404 -2.36 1.11 -35.71
CA LEU A 404 -1.45 0.39 -34.82
C LEU A 404 -1.39 -1.08 -35.24
N SER A 405 -0.21 -1.67 -35.30
CA SER A 405 -0.03 -3.10 -35.57
C SER A 405 0.41 -3.82 -34.31
N VAL A 406 -0.23 -4.95 -33.98
CA VAL A 406 0.25 -5.85 -32.94
C VAL A 406 0.75 -7.14 -33.60
N ILE A 407 2.04 -7.41 -33.43
CA ILE A 407 2.71 -8.62 -33.89
C ILE A 407 2.53 -9.71 -32.85
N ASN A 408 1.89 -10.82 -33.24
CA ASN A 408 1.75 -11.98 -32.37
C ASN A 408 3.03 -12.83 -32.30
N ALA A 409 3.05 -13.83 -31.42
CA ALA A 409 4.18 -14.76 -31.27
C ALA A 409 4.59 -15.52 -32.55
N SER A 410 3.72 -15.57 -33.57
CA SER A 410 4.02 -16.16 -34.89
C SER A 410 4.57 -15.16 -35.90
N GLY A 411 4.80 -13.91 -35.50
CA GLY A 411 5.27 -12.83 -36.38
C GLY A 411 4.19 -12.23 -37.27
N VAL A 412 2.91 -12.55 -37.03
CA VAL A 412 1.79 -12.02 -37.82
C VAL A 412 1.26 -10.74 -37.18
N GLY A 413 1.25 -9.66 -37.96
CA GLY A 413 0.70 -8.37 -37.54
C GLY A 413 -0.79 -8.24 -37.83
N THR A 414 -1.56 -7.85 -36.81
CA THR A 414 -2.98 -7.45 -36.93
C THR A 414 -3.12 -5.97 -36.63
N GLN A 415 -4.03 -5.27 -37.31
CA GLN A 415 -4.24 -3.84 -37.11
C GLN A 415 -5.40 -3.52 -36.18
N TYR A 416 -5.20 -2.51 -35.32
CA TYR A 416 -6.16 -2.10 -34.29
C TYR A 416 -6.33 -0.59 -34.23
N ALA A 417 -7.52 -0.17 -33.80
CA ALA A 417 -7.87 1.24 -33.62
C ALA A 417 -7.14 1.83 -32.42
N ALA A 418 -6.98 1.05 -31.35
CA ALA A 418 -6.27 1.40 -30.13
C ALA A 418 -5.84 0.16 -29.35
N ILE A 419 -4.95 0.35 -28.38
CA ILE A 419 -4.45 -0.65 -27.45
C ILE A 419 -4.49 -0.06 -26.04
N VAL A 420 -5.04 -0.82 -25.09
CA VAL A 420 -4.92 -0.56 -23.65
C VAL A 420 -3.92 -1.55 -23.08
N PHE A 421 -2.96 -1.04 -22.32
CA PHE A 421 -1.93 -1.82 -21.65
C PHE A 421 -2.12 -1.73 -20.14
N PHE A 422 -1.76 -2.80 -19.45
CA PHE A 422 -1.45 -2.78 -18.03
C PHE A 422 -0.04 -3.32 -17.84
N GLY A 423 0.87 -2.49 -17.32
CA GLY A 423 2.22 -2.89 -16.95
C GLY A 423 2.20 -3.70 -15.65
N GLY A 424 2.66 -4.94 -15.70
CA GLY A 424 2.61 -5.86 -14.56
C GLY A 424 3.61 -5.51 -13.45
N SER A 425 3.84 -6.46 -12.54
CA SER A 425 4.85 -6.31 -11.48
C SER A 425 6.24 -5.99 -12.02
N PRO A 426 7.06 -5.18 -11.32
CA PRO A 426 8.41 -4.89 -11.76
C PRO A 426 9.23 -6.16 -12.02
N LEU A 427 9.85 -6.22 -13.18
CA LEU A 427 10.75 -7.29 -13.58
C LEU A 427 12.21 -6.85 -13.43
N ASN A 428 13.08 -7.79 -13.04
CA ASN A 428 14.51 -7.54 -12.87
C ASN A 428 14.81 -6.43 -11.85
N ALA A 429 15.47 -5.34 -12.27
CA ALA A 429 15.90 -4.22 -11.43
C ALA A 429 15.13 -2.92 -11.75
N GLN A 430 13.93 -3.03 -12.33
CA GLN A 430 13.07 -1.87 -12.58
C GLN A 430 12.72 -1.17 -11.25
N LEU A 431 12.80 0.15 -11.24
CA LEU A 431 12.43 1.02 -10.12
C LEU A 431 11.31 1.95 -10.59
N ARG A 432 10.24 2.08 -9.80
CA ARG A 432 9.04 2.87 -10.15
C ARG A 432 8.71 3.90 -9.08
N ASP A 433 9.76 4.57 -8.61
CA ASP A 433 9.67 5.69 -7.69
C ASP A 433 9.17 6.95 -8.43
N THR A 434 8.78 8.00 -7.70
CA THR A 434 8.08 9.18 -8.26
C THR A 434 8.75 9.77 -9.52
N GLY A 435 10.08 9.85 -9.55
CA GLY A 435 10.83 10.37 -10.71
C GLY A 435 10.96 9.39 -11.89
N ASP A 436 10.78 8.10 -11.63
CA ASP A 436 10.93 7.01 -12.59
C ASP A 436 9.60 6.61 -13.24
N ARG A 437 8.46 6.97 -12.63
CA ARG A 437 7.13 6.59 -13.09
C ARG A 437 6.82 6.96 -14.54
N LYS A 438 7.42 8.03 -15.08
CA LYS A 438 7.27 8.42 -16.50
C LYS A 438 8.01 7.52 -17.49
N GLN A 439 8.96 6.71 -17.01
CA GLN A 439 9.81 5.89 -17.86
C GLN A 439 9.07 4.59 -18.20
N VAL A 440 8.49 4.54 -19.41
CA VAL A 440 7.67 3.39 -19.87
C VAL A 440 8.45 2.08 -19.85
N GLY A 441 9.78 2.10 -20.06
CA GLY A 441 10.63 0.90 -20.00
C GLY A 441 10.70 0.24 -18.62
N TYR A 442 10.18 0.88 -17.57
CA TYR A 442 9.98 0.25 -16.27
C TYR A 442 8.64 -0.46 -16.13
N TYR A 443 7.71 -0.29 -17.06
CA TYR A 443 6.36 -0.84 -17.00
C TYR A 443 6.06 -1.85 -18.10
N LEU A 444 6.45 -1.54 -19.34
CA LEU A 444 6.11 -2.35 -20.51
C LEU A 444 7.35 -3.06 -21.04
N GLU A 445 7.20 -4.31 -21.46
CA GLU A 445 8.28 -5.14 -21.99
C GLU A 445 8.09 -5.50 -23.47
N ASN A 446 8.95 -6.41 -23.96
CA ASN A 446 8.96 -6.92 -25.35
C ASN A 446 9.15 -5.82 -26.41
N GLY A 447 9.79 -4.71 -26.04
CA GLY A 447 10.05 -3.57 -26.91
C GLY A 447 8.86 -2.63 -27.12
N ASN A 448 7.72 -2.87 -26.46
CA ASN A 448 6.55 -1.99 -26.54
C ASN A 448 6.84 -0.60 -25.97
N ASP A 449 7.70 -0.51 -24.97
CA ASP A 449 8.20 0.72 -24.37
C ASP A 449 8.89 1.65 -25.38
N THR A 450 9.66 1.07 -26.32
CA THR A 450 10.42 1.83 -27.32
C THR A 450 9.55 2.55 -28.35
N VAL A 451 8.26 2.21 -28.41
CA VAL A 451 7.29 2.81 -29.33
C VAL A 451 6.79 4.16 -28.78
N PHE A 452 6.82 4.37 -27.46
CA PHE A 452 6.26 5.57 -26.83
C PHE A 452 7.10 6.83 -27.13
N PRO A 453 6.48 7.98 -27.42
CA PRO A 453 5.04 8.26 -27.36
C PRO A 453 4.26 8.04 -28.69
N ASP A 454 4.72 7.17 -29.59
CA ASP A 454 4.14 6.89 -30.93
C ASP A 454 3.74 8.17 -31.70
N ALA A 455 4.72 8.94 -32.14
CA ALA A 455 4.48 10.19 -32.87
C ALA A 455 3.66 10.01 -34.18
N GLY A 456 3.68 8.80 -34.75
CA GLY A 456 2.99 8.48 -36.01
C GLY A 456 1.54 8.04 -35.82
N GLY A 457 1.20 7.49 -34.64
CA GLY A 457 -0.08 6.82 -34.39
C GLY A 457 -0.30 5.60 -35.28
N ASN A 458 0.81 4.95 -35.66
CA ASN A 458 0.87 3.73 -36.48
C ASN A 458 1.97 2.80 -35.96
N GLY A 459 2.25 2.86 -34.66
CA GLY A 459 3.27 2.07 -33.99
C GLY A 459 3.09 0.57 -34.16
N VAL A 460 4.21 -0.15 -34.12
CA VAL A 460 4.26 -1.61 -34.17
C VAL A 460 4.57 -2.11 -32.76
N TYR A 461 3.59 -2.76 -32.15
CA TYR A 461 3.65 -3.35 -30.82
C TYR A 461 3.74 -4.87 -30.93
N ASN A 462 4.15 -5.52 -29.86
CA ASN A 462 4.25 -6.97 -29.74
C ASN A 462 3.28 -7.45 -28.66
N THR A 463 2.62 -8.57 -28.90
CA THR A 463 1.88 -9.29 -27.84
C THR A 463 2.83 -9.67 -26.71
N ALA A 464 2.31 -9.89 -25.49
CA ALA A 464 3.11 -10.35 -24.37
C ALA A 464 3.97 -11.58 -24.75
N GLY A 465 5.29 -11.41 -24.67
CA GLY A 465 6.29 -12.42 -25.00
C GLY A 465 6.73 -13.24 -23.79
N ALA A 466 7.66 -14.17 -24.02
CA ALA A 466 8.28 -14.93 -22.93
C ALA A 466 9.04 -13.97 -22.00
N GLY A 467 8.63 -13.92 -20.73
CA GLY A 467 9.26 -13.07 -19.72
C GLY A 467 8.63 -11.69 -19.54
N SER A 468 7.48 -11.42 -20.17
CA SER A 468 6.67 -10.23 -19.89
C SER A 468 5.44 -10.61 -19.08
N ASN A 469 4.98 -9.67 -18.25
CA ASN A 469 3.75 -9.80 -17.47
C ASN A 469 2.71 -8.72 -17.83
N ASP A 470 2.92 -8.04 -18.95
CA ASP A 470 1.99 -7.07 -19.51
C ASP A 470 0.66 -7.70 -19.90
N LEU A 471 -0.42 -6.94 -19.71
CA LEU A 471 -1.73 -7.27 -20.26
C LEU A 471 -2.08 -6.29 -21.37
N MET A 472 -2.63 -6.81 -22.46
CA MET A 472 -2.99 -6.00 -23.63
C MET A 472 -4.42 -6.33 -24.08
N TYR A 473 -5.21 -5.29 -24.30
CA TYR A 473 -6.52 -5.41 -24.93
C TYR A 473 -6.59 -4.41 -26.08
N CYS A 474 -6.98 -4.87 -27.26
CA CYS A 474 -7.08 -4.03 -28.44
C CYS A 474 -8.53 -3.77 -28.84
N LEU A 475 -8.72 -2.57 -29.38
CA LEU A 475 -9.98 -2.16 -29.99
C LEU A 475 -9.92 -2.50 -31.48
N THR A 476 -10.77 -3.43 -31.91
CA THR A 476 -10.88 -3.84 -33.30
C THR A 476 -12.11 -3.22 -33.96
N THR A 477 -11.99 -2.97 -35.26
CA THR A 477 -13.15 -2.71 -36.11
C THR A 477 -13.24 -3.80 -37.15
N ILE A 478 -14.44 -4.24 -37.48
CA ILE A 478 -14.64 -5.12 -38.63
C ILE A 478 -14.47 -4.24 -39.89
N PRO A 479 -13.44 -4.46 -40.73
CA PRO A 479 -13.21 -3.59 -41.87
C PRO A 479 -14.40 -3.60 -42.83
N GLY A 480 -14.82 -2.41 -43.29
CA GLY A 480 -15.79 -2.26 -44.38
C GLY A 480 -17.27 -2.38 -44.03
N THR A 481 -17.66 -2.55 -42.76
CA THR A 481 -19.07 -2.82 -42.39
C THR A 481 -19.76 -1.73 -41.58
N GLY A 482 -19.05 -0.72 -41.08
CA GLY A 482 -19.64 0.29 -40.17
C GLY A 482 -20.05 -0.26 -38.80
N ASN A 483 -19.64 -1.50 -38.48
CA ASN A 483 -19.91 -2.19 -37.22
C ASN A 483 -19.30 -1.47 -36.01
N PRO A 484 -19.85 -1.70 -34.79
CA PRO A 484 -19.30 -1.14 -33.56
C PRO A 484 -17.85 -1.57 -33.33
N ILE A 485 -17.09 -0.70 -32.66
CA ILE A 485 -15.80 -1.06 -32.10
C ILE A 485 -16.03 -2.14 -31.04
N THR A 486 -15.21 -3.19 -31.06
CA THR A 486 -15.23 -4.26 -30.06
C THR A 486 -13.85 -4.46 -29.46
N VAL A 487 -13.80 -5.09 -28.29
CA VAL A 487 -12.56 -5.38 -27.57
C VAL A 487 -12.16 -6.84 -27.79
N VAL A 488 -10.87 -7.07 -27.99
CA VAL A 488 -10.26 -8.40 -28.01
C VAL A 488 -8.98 -8.40 -27.18
N GLN A 489 -8.64 -9.54 -26.60
CA GLN A 489 -7.32 -9.69 -26.01
C GLN A 489 -6.25 -9.73 -27.12
N CYS A 490 -5.17 -9.01 -26.87
CA CYS A 490 -3.92 -9.05 -27.60
C CYS A 490 -2.80 -9.50 -26.63
#